data_AF-A0A2W7QLL7-F1
#
_entry.id   AF-A0A2W7QLL7-F1
#
_cell.length_a   1.000
_cell.length_b   1.000
_cell.length_c   1.000
_cell.angle_alpha   90.00
_cell.angle_beta   90.00
_cell.angle_gamma   90.00
#
_symmetry.space_group_name_H-M   'P 1'
#
loop_
_entity.id
_entity.type
_entity.pdbx_description
1 polymer ?
#
loop_
_entity_poly.entity_id
_entity_poly.type
_entity_poly.pdbx_seq_one_letter_code
_entity_poly.pdbx_strand_id
1 'polypeptide(L)'
;MKQPELGKKISELRKLKGLTQEQLVEMCNLNVRTIQRLEAGEVSPRNHTVKAIFEALEIDWVEAGKAEHQEKIEEEKSSEVNSIVKKAVPNLILLYLALAAGVINLILLFFESGLDVNPMKVDEVNVSTFWWVKAGVALLSTLFLAGMIKMTHIFPNRILRRTLWVMLIINAIFGSVELALGTELNLVILGFYIIRSIVFGSFFVLIGIGFLSYKNVWSNYTQIIGVLGVLSGVLIMSVIGAYFVSVPFTLFKLSQLGFLFWGITKIERTSSPDSTFSSQVTA
;
A
#
# COMPACT_ATOMS: atom_id res chain seq x y z
N MET A 1 11.69 37.62 -0.92
CA MET A 1 12.70 37.00 -0.04
C MET A 1 12.55 37.55 1.37
N LYS A 2 12.74 36.74 2.41
CA LYS A 2 12.86 37.26 3.79
C LYS A 2 14.30 37.75 4.02
N GLN A 3 14.45 38.77 4.86
CA GLN A 3 15.67 39.58 5.05
C GLN A 3 17.00 38.83 5.26
N PRO A 4 17.09 37.69 5.97
CA PRO A 4 18.39 37.04 6.21
C PRO A 4 18.88 36.16 5.04
N GLU A 5 17.98 35.68 4.16
CA GLU A 5 18.34 34.76 3.07
C GLU A 5 18.99 35.50 1.90
N LEU A 6 18.46 36.68 1.55
CA LEU A 6 18.99 37.53 0.48
C LEU A 6 20.43 37.99 0.78
N GLY A 7 20.71 38.40 2.03
CA GLY A 7 22.04 38.85 2.45
C GLY A 7 23.10 37.76 2.35
N LYS A 8 22.76 36.53 2.80
CA LYS A 8 23.64 35.36 2.67
C LYS A 8 23.92 35.02 1.21
N LYS A 9 22.88 35.01 0.37
CA LYS A 9 23.02 34.69 -1.05
C LYS A 9 23.91 35.70 -1.79
N ILE A 10 23.77 37.00 -1.49
CA ILE A 10 24.66 38.04 -2.04
C ILE A 10 26.12 37.80 -1.61
N SER A 11 26.35 37.47 -0.34
CA SER A 11 27.71 37.20 0.18
C SER A 11 28.34 35.95 -0.46
N GLU A 12 27.56 34.89 -0.66
CA GLU A 12 27.99 33.66 -1.33
C GLU A 12 28.33 33.91 -2.80
N LEU A 13 27.44 34.57 -3.54
CA LEU A 13 27.66 34.91 -4.95
C LEU A 13 28.87 35.82 -5.15
N ARG A 14 29.06 36.80 -4.26
CA ARG A 14 30.26 37.67 -4.25
C ARG A 14 31.54 36.86 -4.06
N LYS A 15 31.56 35.93 -3.10
CA LYS A 15 32.71 35.05 -2.83
C LYS A 15 33.00 34.10 -3.99
N LEU A 16 31.96 33.55 -4.63
CA LEU A 16 32.11 32.71 -5.82
C LEU A 16 32.76 33.45 -6.99
N LYS A 17 32.50 34.76 -7.12
CA LYS A 17 33.17 35.64 -8.09
C LYS A 17 34.53 36.18 -7.62
N GLY A 18 34.99 35.83 -6.41
CA GLY A 18 36.27 36.30 -5.87
C GLY A 18 36.32 37.80 -5.56
N LEU A 19 35.17 38.47 -5.45
CA LEU A 19 35.10 39.92 -5.25
C LEU A 19 35.21 40.28 -3.76
N THR A 20 35.88 41.38 -3.42
CA THR A 20 35.81 41.98 -2.08
C THR A 20 34.52 42.78 -1.89
N GLN A 21 34.19 43.16 -0.65
CA GLN A 21 33.01 44.00 -0.40
C GLN A 21 33.14 45.36 -1.09
N GLU A 22 34.35 45.94 -1.09
CA GLU A 22 34.66 47.22 -1.72
C GLU A 22 34.52 47.15 -3.25
N GLN A 23 34.93 46.04 -3.85
CA GLN A 23 34.78 45.82 -5.29
C GLN A 23 33.30 45.69 -5.69
N LEU A 24 32.49 44.96 -4.92
CA LEU A 24 31.05 44.86 -5.17
C LEU A 24 30.37 46.23 -5.01
N VAL A 25 30.79 47.03 -4.04
CA VAL A 25 30.30 48.40 -3.79
C VAL A 25 30.56 49.30 -4.99
N GLU A 26 31.76 49.25 -5.54
CA GLU A 26 32.15 50.01 -6.73
C GLU A 26 31.31 49.62 -7.95
N MET A 27 31.11 48.31 -8.15
CA MET A 27 30.30 47.80 -9.26
C MET A 27 28.80 48.11 -9.14
N CYS A 28 28.26 48.15 -7.91
CA CYS A 28 26.84 48.43 -7.68
C CYS A 28 26.53 49.93 -7.51
N ASN A 29 27.56 50.78 -7.40
CA ASN A 29 27.46 52.19 -7.00
C ASN A 29 26.66 52.39 -5.69
N LEU A 30 26.94 51.56 -4.69
CA LEU A 30 26.30 51.60 -3.36
C LEU A 30 27.31 52.01 -2.29
N ASN A 31 26.84 52.28 -1.08
CA ASN A 31 27.74 52.52 0.07
C ASN A 31 28.21 51.19 0.66
N VAL A 32 29.48 51.10 1.04
CA VAL A 32 30.08 49.94 1.75
C VAL A 32 29.24 49.51 2.95
N ARG A 33 28.77 50.48 3.73
CA ARG A 33 27.91 50.23 4.89
C ARG A 33 26.56 49.63 4.51
N THR A 34 26.06 49.91 3.32
CA THR A 34 24.81 49.33 2.81
C THR A 34 25.03 47.86 2.45
N ILE A 35 26.09 47.52 1.72
CA ILE A 35 26.42 46.12 1.39
C ILE A 35 26.70 45.29 2.64
N GLN A 36 27.44 45.82 3.61
CA GLN A 36 27.71 45.14 4.87
C GLN A 36 26.44 44.82 5.66
N ARG A 37 25.55 45.80 5.83
CA ARG A 37 24.29 45.61 6.54
C ARG A 37 23.32 44.70 5.78
N LEU A 38 23.40 44.68 4.44
CA LEU A 38 22.66 43.74 3.60
C LEU A 38 23.17 42.31 3.77
N GLU A 39 24.49 42.08 3.69
CA GLU A 39 25.09 40.76 3.93
C GLU A 39 24.85 40.27 5.37
N ALA A 40 24.78 41.17 6.34
CA ALA A 40 24.41 40.88 7.72
C ALA A 40 22.89 40.68 7.95
N GLY A 41 22.05 40.94 6.94
CA GLY A 41 20.59 40.78 7.03
C GLY A 41 19.86 41.85 7.83
N GLU A 42 20.51 42.96 8.19
CA GLU A 42 19.98 44.03 9.04
C GLU A 42 19.01 44.98 8.32
N VAL A 43 19.09 45.06 6.98
CA VAL A 43 18.30 45.99 6.17
C VAL A 43 17.69 45.29 4.97
N SER A 44 16.47 45.68 4.60
CA SER A 44 15.83 45.22 3.38
C SER A 44 16.11 46.22 2.25
N PRO A 45 16.82 45.82 1.19
CA PRO A 45 17.08 46.67 0.04
C PRO A 45 15.79 46.86 -0.76
N ARG A 46 15.63 48.03 -1.40
CA ARG A 46 14.55 48.23 -2.39
C ARG A 46 14.82 47.38 -3.64
N ASN A 47 13.78 47.01 -4.38
CA ASN A 47 13.90 46.19 -5.60
C ASN A 47 14.95 46.73 -6.59
N HIS A 48 15.07 48.04 -6.73
CA HIS A 48 16.10 48.67 -7.57
C HIS A 48 17.53 48.36 -7.09
N THR A 49 17.78 48.43 -5.79
CA THR A 49 19.07 48.12 -5.17
C THR A 49 19.42 46.64 -5.36
N VAL A 50 18.41 45.75 -5.25
CA VAL A 50 18.62 44.32 -5.49
C VAL A 50 18.98 44.05 -6.94
N LYS A 51 18.25 44.67 -7.88
CA LYS A 51 18.54 44.54 -9.30
C LYS A 51 19.96 44.98 -9.64
N ALA A 52 20.41 46.13 -9.12
CA ALA A 52 21.77 46.63 -9.32
C ALA A 52 22.85 45.67 -8.78
N ILE A 53 22.60 45.03 -7.63
CA ILE A 53 23.53 44.04 -7.06
C ILE A 53 23.60 42.77 -7.90
N PHE A 54 22.45 42.26 -8.34
CA PHE A 54 22.40 41.05 -9.17
C PHE A 54 22.97 41.30 -10.58
N GLU A 55 22.77 42.49 -11.13
CA GLU A 55 23.35 42.92 -12.41
C GLU A 55 24.88 43.06 -12.31
N ALA A 56 25.41 43.65 -11.24
CA ALA A 56 26.85 43.68 -10.95
C ALA A 56 27.44 42.27 -10.74
N LEU A 57 26.64 41.34 -10.22
CA LEU A 57 26.99 39.93 -10.11
C LEU A 57 26.69 39.13 -11.39
N GLU A 58 26.28 39.77 -12.49
CA GLU A 58 25.91 39.19 -13.79
C GLU A 58 24.93 38.00 -13.68
N ILE A 59 23.99 38.08 -12.75
CA ILE A 59 22.95 37.07 -12.54
C ILE A 59 21.62 37.71 -12.90
N ASP A 60 20.86 37.07 -13.79
CA ASP A 60 19.50 37.51 -14.07
C ASP A 60 18.64 37.27 -12.82
N TRP A 61 18.19 38.37 -12.20
CA TRP A 61 17.29 38.37 -11.05
C TRP A 61 16.02 37.54 -11.29
N VAL A 62 15.55 37.48 -12.55
CA VAL A 62 14.39 36.69 -12.94
C VAL A 62 14.70 35.19 -12.91
N GLU A 63 15.92 34.78 -13.26
CA GLU A 63 16.37 33.38 -13.20
C GLU A 63 16.63 32.94 -11.75
N ALA A 64 17.25 33.81 -10.94
CA ALA A 64 17.45 33.55 -9.52
C ALA A 64 16.13 33.36 -8.75
N GLY A 65 15.10 34.15 -9.09
CA GLY A 65 13.76 34.00 -8.52
C GLY A 65 13.03 32.73 -8.95
N LYS A 66 13.29 32.23 -10.18
CA LYS A 66 12.72 30.98 -10.69
C LYS A 66 13.34 29.75 -10.03
N ALA A 67 14.66 29.73 -9.86
CA ALA A 67 15.37 28.64 -9.19
C ALA A 67 14.90 28.45 -7.73
N GLU A 68 14.69 29.53 -6.98
CA GLU A 68 14.18 29.46 -5.60
C GLU A 68 12.71 29.01 -5.52
N HIS A 69 11.89 29.36 -6.51
CA HIS A 69 10.53 28.86 -6.60
C HIS A 69 10.51 27.36 -6.92
N GLN A 70 11.40 26.90 -7.80
CA GLN A 70 11.56 25.46 -8.09
C GLN A 70 12.07 24.69 -6.87
N GLU A 71 13.09 25.17 -6.16
CA GLU A 71 13.60 24.54 -4.94
C GLU A 71 12.52 24.44 -3.85
N LYS A 72 11.72 25.49 -3.63
CA LYS A 72 10.61 25.44 -2.66
C LYS A 72 9.49 24.48 -3.06
N ILE A 73 9.16 24.42 -4.35
CA ILE A 73 8.18 23.46 -4.88
C ILE A 73 8.70 22.02 -4.75
N GLU A 74 10.00 21.79 -4.92
CA GLU A 74 10.65 20.49 -4.76
C GLU A 74 10.79 20.07 -3.28
N GLU A 75 11.07 21.01 -2.37
CA GLU A 75 11.05 20.77 -0.92
C GLU A 75 9.64 20.49 -0.40
N GLU A 76 8.62 21.23 -0.84
CA GLU A 76 7.23 20.97 -0.48
C GLU A 76 6.76 19.60 -1.00
N LYS A 77 7.04 19.28 -2.27
CA LYS A 77 6.71 17.96 -2.84
C LYS A 77 7.47 16.82 -2.17
N SER A 78 8.76 16.97 -1.88
CA SER A 78 9.55 15.92 -1.23
C SER A 78 9.15 15.70 0.23
N SER A 79 8.73 16.75 0.94
CA SER A 79 8.21 16.62 2.31
C SER A 79 6.83 15.92 2.35
N GLU A 80 5.95 16.23 1.38
CA GLU A 80 4.66 15.57 1.23
C GLU A 80 4.83 14.09 0.84
N VAL A 81 5.70 13.79 -0.12
CA VAL A 81 6.08 12.42 -0.51
C VAL A 81 6.69 11.66 0.68
N ASN A 82 7.60 12.27 1.44
CA ASN A 82 8.20 11.64 2.63
C ASN A 82 7.16 11.30 3.72
N SER A 83 6.12 12.13 3.88
CA SER A 83 5.04 11.85 4.82
C SER A 83 4.16 10.67 4.39
N ILE A 84 3.93 10.53 3.07
CA ILE A 84 3.20 9.41 2.47
C ILE A 84 4.02 8.11 2.58
N VAL A 85 5.32 8.18 2.27
CA VAL A 85 6.25 7.05 2.32
C VAL A 85 6.42 6.53 3.74
N LYS A 86 6.68 7.39 4.75
CA LYS A 86 6.79 6.97 6.16
C LYS A 86 5.51 6.29 6.70
N LYS A 87 4.34 6.63 6.17
CA LYS A 87 3.05 6.01 6.53
C LYS A 87 2.82 4.68 5.80
N ALA A 88 3.49 4.44 4.68
CA ALA A 88 3.39 3.23 3.86
C ALA A 88 4.35 2.10 4.32
N VAL A 89 5.56 2.43 4.78
CA VAL A 89 6.63 1.46 5.13
C VAL A 89 6.26 0.43 6.21
N PRO A 90 5.63 0.77 7.37
CA PRO A 90 5.26 -0.24 8.36
C PRO A 90 4.13 -1.18 7.90
N ASN A 91 3.50 -0.92 6.75
CA ASN A 91 2.47 -1.78 6.17
C ASN A 91 3.03 -2.85 5.23
N LEU A 92 4.29 -2.73 4.79
CA LEU A 92 4.86 -3.63 3.80
C LEU A 92 5.21 -5.00 4.40
N ILE A 93 5.72 -5.03 5.65
CA ILE A 93 5.99 -6.27 6.39
C ILE A 93 4.72 -7.11 6.56
N LEU A 94 3.60 -6.46 6.91
CA LEU A 94 2.31 -7.13 7.05
C LEU A 94 1.83 -7.73 5.71
N LEU A 95 2.06 -7.03 4.59
CA LEU A 95 1.70 -7.53 3.26
C LEU A 95 2.56 -8.74 2.86
N TYR A 96 3.87 -8.71 3.13
CA TYR A 96 4.75 -9.86 2.92
C TYR A 96 4.37 -11.06 3.80
N LEU A 97 4.06 -10.81 5.07
CA LEU A 97 3.57 -11.85 5.98
C LEU A 97 2.26 -12.45 5.48
N ALA A 98 1.33 -11.62 5.01
CA ALA A 98 0.06 -12.09 4.44
C ALA A 98 0.26 -12.89 3.15
N LEU A 99 1.22 -12.51 2.30
CA LEU A 99 1.57 -13.24 1.09
C LEU A 99 2.11 -14.63 1.42
N ALA A 100 3.08 -14.70 2.34
CA ALA A 100 3.61 -15.98 2.82
C ALA A 100 2.51 -16.83 3.47
N ALA A 101 1.67 -16.23 4.32
CA ALA A 101 0.56 -16.93 4.95
C ALA A 101 -0.43 -17.49 3.93
N GLY A 102 -0.75 -16.74 2.87
CA GLY A 102 -1.65 -17.21 1.82
C GLY A 102 -1.07 -18.33 0.97
N VAL A 103 0.24 -18.33 0.69
CA VAL A 103 0.92 -19.44 -0.01
C VAL A 103 0.91 -20.70 0.86
N ILE A 104 1.28 -20.58 2.14
CA ILE A 104 1.27 -21.71 3.09
C ILE A 104 -0.16 -22.23 3.28
N ASN A 105 -1.15 -21.34 3.38
CA ASN A 105 -2.57 -21.70 3.50
C ASN A 105 -3.07 -22.52 2.32
N LEU A 106 -2.64 -22.19 1.09
CA LEU A 106 -3.04 -22.93 -0.11
C LEU A 106 -2.55 -24.38 -0.04
N ILE A 107 -1.31 -24.60 0.41
CA ILE A 107 -0.76 -25.94 0.62
C ILE A 107 -1.51 -26.66 1.75
N LEU A 108 -1.72 -25.98 2.88
CA LEU A 108 -2.36 -26.57 4.06
C LEU A 108 -3.82 -26.96 3.81
N LEU A 109 -4.53 -26.23 2.94
CA LEU A 109 -5.90 -26.54 2.53
C LEU A 109 -6.01 -27.89 1.80
N PHE A 110 -4.99 -28.30 1.05
CA PHE A 110 -4.96 -29.62 0.42
C PHE A 110 -4.95 -30.73 1.47
N PHE A 111 -4.16 -30.56 2.53
CA PHE A 111 -4.13 -31.49 3.67
C PHE A 111 -5.46 -31.48 4.43
N GLU A 112 -6.03 -30.30 4.71
CA GLU A 112 -7.33 -30.18 5.37
C GLU A 112 -8.43 -30.89 4.59
N SER A 113 -8.51 -30.67 3.27
CA SER A 113 -9.49 -31.33 2.41
C SER A 113 -9.33 -32.85 2.45
N GLY A 114 -8.09 -33.37 2.51
CA GLY A 114 -7.83 -34.80 2.64
C GLY A 114 -8.32 -35.40 3.96
N LEU A 115 -8.25 -34.63 5.06
CA LEU A 115 -8.77 -35.02 6.38
C LEU A 115 -10.30 -34.99 6.44
N ASP A 116 -10.93 -34.02 5.76
CA ASP A 116 -12.39 -33.83 5.79
C ASP A 116 -13.16 -34.89 4.97
N VAL A 117 -12.58 -35.45 3.90
CA VAL A 117 -13.26 -36.43 3.02
C VAL A 117 -13.33 -37.83 3.65
N ASN A 118 -12.40 -38.16 4.54
CA ASN A 118 -12.34 -39.46 5.23
C ASN A 118 -12.20 -39.26 6.75
N PRO A 119 -13.27 -38.82 7.45
CA PRO A 119 -13.27 -38.78 8.91
C PRO A 119 -13.05 -40.17 9.53
N MET A 120 -13.31 -41.27 8.80
CA MET A 120 -13.00 -42.65 9.22
C MET A 120 -11.50 -43.01 9.21
N LYS A 121 -10.61 -42.15 8.68
CA LYS A 121 -9.15 -42.31 8.83
C LYS A 121 -8.58 -41.53 10.01
N VAL A 122 -9.41 -40.83 10.79
CA VAL A 122 -8.95 -40.22 12.06
C VAL A 122 -8.48 -41.28 13.05
N ASP A 123 -8.91 -42.54 12.91
CA ASP A 123 -8.32 -43.66 13.66
C ASP A 123 -6.86 -43.96 13.24
N GLU A 124 -6.46 -43.64 12.00
CA GLU A 124 -5.07 -43.75 11.51
C GLU A 124 -4.24 -42.46 11.72
N VAL A 125 -4.89 -41.30 11.74
CA VAL A 125 -4.26 -39.98 11.89
C VAL A 125 -4.48 -39.44 13.30
N ASN A 126 -3.40 -39.25 14.06
CA ASN A 126 -3.45 -38.70 15.42
C ASN A 126 -4.38 -37.47 15.51
N VAL A 127 -5.38 -37.53 16.42
CA VAL A 127 -6.34 -36.44 16.69
C VAL A 127 -5.66 -35.09 16.91
N SER A 128 -4.46 -35.09 17.51
CA SER A 128 -3.64 -33.89 17.66
C SER A 128 -3.29 -33.23 16.32
N THR A 129 -2.91 -34.04 15.32
CA THR A 129 -2.57 -33.55 13.97
C THR A 129 -3.77 -32.90 13.30
N PHE A 130 -4.96 -33.47 13.45
CA PHE A 130 -6.20 -32.88 12.93
C PHE A 130 -6.42 -31.46 13.48
N TRP A 131 -6.33 -31.29 14.80
CA TRP A 131 -6.52 -29.98 15.43
C TRP A 131 -5.44 -28.96 15.05
N TRP A 132 -4.18 -29.37 14.94
CA TRP A 132 -3.09 -28.50 14.50
C TRP A 132 -3.28 -28.01 13.05
N VAL A 133 -3.73 -28.89 12.15
CA VAL A 133 -4.04 -28.50 10.76
C VAL A 133 -5.18 -27.49 10.74
N LYS A 134 -6.29 -27.76 11.44
CA LYS A 134 -7.46 -26.84 11.52
C LYS A 134 -7.09 -25.47 12.09
N ALA A 135 -6.35 -25.45 13.21
CA ALA A 135 -5.87 -24.21 13.83
C ALA A 135 -4.92 -23.44 12.89
N GLY A 136 -4.01 -24.15 12.22
CA GLY A 136 -3.10 -23.57 11.23
C GLY A 136 -3.83 -22.92 10.06
N VAL A 137 -4.85 -23.59 9.50
CA VAL A 137 -5.67 -23.04 8.42
C VAL A 137 -6.39 -21.78 8.88
N ALA A 138 -7.02 -21.80 10.06
CA ALA A 138 -7.76 -20.66 10.60
C ALA A 138 -6.85 -19.44 10.81
N LEU A 139 -5.65 -19.64 11.38
CA LEU A 139 -4.67 -18.60 11.62
C LEU A 139 -4.14 -18.00 10.31
N LEU A 140 -3.68 -18.84 9.38
CA LEU A 140 -3.11 -18.38 8.11
C LEU A 140 -4.16 -17.66 7.24
N SER A 141 -5.41 -18.15 7.25
CA SER A 141 -6.53 -17.49 6.57
C SER A 141 -6.81 -16.10 7.14
N THR A 142 -6.70 -15.95 8.47
CA THR A 142 -6.89 -14.66 9.14
C THR A 142 -5.77 -13.67 8.78
N LEU A 143 -4.50 -14.10 8.79
CA LEU A 143 -3.37 -13.28 8.36
C LEU A 143 -3.50 -12.85 6.89
N PHE A 144 -3.89 -13.78 6.02
CA PHE A 144 -4.12 -13.48 4.61
C PHE A 144 -5.24 -12.44 4.43
N LEU A 145 -6.40 -12.63 5.09
CA LEU A 145 -7.50 -11.66 5.03
C LEU A 145 -7.10 -10.28 5.56
N ALA A 146 -6.29 -10.22 6.63
CA ALA A 146 -5.77 -8.95 7.16
C ALA A 146 -4.91 -8.20 6.12
N GLY A 147 -4.03 -8.91 5.39
CA GLY A 147 -3.26 -8.33 4.29
C GLY A 147 -4.15 -7.83 3.15
N MET A 148 -5.17 -8.61 2.78
CA MET A 148 -6.14 -8.20 1.75
C MET A 148 -6.96 -6.98 2.18
N ILE A 149 -7.38 -6.88 3.45
CA ILE A 149 -8.02 -5.67 4.00
C ILE A 149 -7.06 -4.49 3.87
N LYS A 150 -5.78 -4.67 4.19
CA LYS A 150 -4.80 -3.60 4.06
C LYS A 150 -4.64 -3.13 2.61
N MET A 151 -4.64 -4.07 1.66
CA MET A 151 -4.66 -3.75 0.23
C MET A 151 -5.83 -2.85 -0.17
N THR A 152 -7.02 -3.04 0.40
CA THR A 152 -8.19 -2.17 0.11
C THR A 152 -8.11 -0.75 0.71
N HIS A 153 -7.11 -0.47 1.57
CA HIS A 153 -6.82 0.89 2.01
C HIS A 153 -5.85 1.59 1.05
N ILE A 154 -4.97 0.81 0.40
CA ILE A 154 -3.98 1.30 -0.57
C ILE A 154 -4.63 1.50 -1.93
N PHE A 155 -5.37 0.49 -2.39
CA PHE A 155 -6.22 0.55 -3.58
C PHE A 155 -7.67 0.65 -3.09
N PRO A 156 -8.24 1.86 -2.98
CA PRO A 156 -9.46 2.07 -2.23
C PRO A 156 -10.67 1.41 -2.90
N ASN A 157 -11.29 0.47 -2.20
CA ASN A 157 -12.56 -0.13 -2.59
C ASN A 157 -13.44 -0.37 -1.36
N ARG A 158 -14.52 0.40 -1.25
CA ARG A 158 -15.39 0.39 -0.06
C ARG A 158 -16.17 -0.92 0.08
N ILE A 159 -16.63 -1.49 -1.03
CA ILE A 159 -17.43 -2.73 -1.03
C ILE A 159 -16.53 -3.88 -0.60
N LEU A 160 -15.41 -4.08 -1.31
CA LEU A 160 -14.46 -5.15 -1.02
C LEU A 160 -13.93 -5.05 0.43
N ARG A 161 -13.63 -3.84 0.92
CA ARG A 161 -13.14 -3.64 2.28
C ARG A 161 -14.15 -4.09 3.35
N ARG A 162 -15.42 -3.70 3.22
CA ARG A 162 -16.46 -4.10 4.18
C ARG A 162 -16.66 -5.60 4.16
N THR A 163 -16.72 -6.20 2.97
CA THR A 163 -16.89 -7.65 2.81
C THR A 163 -15.74 -8.43 3.45
N LEU A 164 -14.49 -8.00 3.25
CA LEU A 164 -13.32 -8.67 3.83
C LEU A 164 -13.30 -8.60 5.36
N TRP A 165 -13.70 -7.46 5.95
CA TRP A 165 -13.84 -7.34 7.41
C TRP A 165 -14.89 -8.30 7.98
N VAL A 166 -16.05 -8.38 7.33
CA VAL A 166 -17.11 -9.31 7.76
C VAL A 166 -16.65 -10.75 7.60
N MET A 167 -15.97 -11.08 6.49
CA MET A 167 -15.41 -12.42 6.26
C MET A 167 -14.38 -12.81 7.33
N LEU A 168 -13.56 -11.85 7.80
CA LEU A 168 -12.60 -12.11 8.88
C LEU A 168 -13.30 -12.46 10.20
N ILE A 169 -14.39 -11.78 10.54
CA ILE A 169 -15.19 -12.08 11.74
C ILE A 169 -15.86 -13.46 11.61
N ILE A 170 -16.45 -13.75 10.45
CA ILE A 170 -17.09 -15.04 10.16
C ILE A 170 -16.06 -16.17 10.26
N ASN A 171 -14.86 -16.00 9.72
CA ASN A 171 -13.78 -16.97 9.82
C ASN A 171 -13.42 -17.28 11.28
N ALA A 172 -13.35 -16.25 12.13
CA ALA A 172 -13.09 -16.44 13.55
C ALA A 172 -14.23 -17.20 14.25
N ILE A 173 -15.49 -16.82 14.01
CA ILE A 173 -16.67 -17.46 14.63
C ILE A 173 -16.74 -18.95 14.22
N PHE A 174 -16.73 -19.25 12.93
CA PHE A 174 -16.84 -20.63 12.45
C PHE A 174 -15.62 -21.47 12.85
N GLY A 175 -14.42 -20.89 12.84
CA GLY A 175 -13.22 -21.58 13.33
C GLY A 175 -13.33 -21.93 14.82
N SER A 176 -13.82 -21.01 15.66
CA SER A 176 -14.02 -21.29 17.09
C SER A 176 -15.08 -22.37 17.35
N VAL A 177 -16.19 -22.36 16.60
CA VAL A 177 -17.23 -23.38 16.74
C VAL A 177 -16.73 -24.75 16.26
N GLU A 178 -15.99 -24.79 15.16
CA GLU A 178 -15.39 -26.04 14.65
C GLU A 178 -14.41 -26.66 15.67
N LEU A 179 -13.60 -25.84 16.35
CA LEU A 179 -12.73 -26.29 17.44
C LEU A 179 -13.49 -26.85 18.65
N ALA A 180 -14.73 -26.42 18.88
CA ALA A 180 -15.55 -26.86 20.01
C ALA A 180 -16.37 -28.13 19.73
N LEU A 181 -16.72 -28.40 18.47
CA LEU A 181 -17.66 -29.47 18.10
C LEU A 181 -17.05 -30.89 18.12
N GLY A 182 -15.72 -31.03 18.17
CA GLY A 182 -15.08 -32.34 18.18
C GLY A 182 -14.96 -33.00 16.80
N THR A 183 -14.56 -34.28 16.76
CA THR A 183 -14.26 -35.04 15.53
C THR A 183 -15.33 -36.06 15.12
N GLU A 184 -16.32 -36.34 15.97
CA GLU A 184 -17.30 -37.40 15.71
C GLU A 184 -18.39 -36.95 14.72
N LEU A 185 -18.55 -37.64 13.59
CA LEU A 185 -19.55 -37.26 12.60
C LEU A 185 -20.97 -37.54 13.10
N ASN A 186 -21.74 -36.48 13.38
CA ASN A 186 -23.16 -36.56 13.73
C ASN A 186 -24.00 -35.57 12.89
N LEU A 187 -25.33 -35.65 13.04
CA LEU A 187 -26.26 -34.78 12.30
C LEU A 187 -26.07 -33.28 12.60
N VAL A 188 -25.64 -32.94 13.82
CA VAL A 188 -25.38 -31.54 14.22
C VAL A 188 -24.18 -30.99 13.48
N ILE A 189 -23.09 -31.77 13.40
CA ILE A 189 -21.84 -31.40 12.72
C ILE A 189 -22.05 -31.33 11.20
N LEU A 190 -22.81 -32.26 10.62
CA LEU A 190 -23.18 -32.18 9.21
C LEU A 190 -23.96 -30.89 8.91
N GLY A 191 -24.94 -30.54 9.75
CA GLY A 191 -25.69 -29.29 9.62
C GLY A 191 -24.80 -28.05 9.73
N PHE A 192 -23.83 -28.06 10.66
CA PHE A 192 -22.84 -27.00 10.80
C PHE A 192 -22.01 -26.78 9.53
N TYR A 193 -21.48 -27.85 8.91
CA TYR A 193 -20.70 -27.73 7.68
C TYR A 193 -21.53 -27.25 6.48
N ILE A 194 -22.80 -27.65 6.38
CA ILE A 194 -23.72 -27.13 5.35
C ILE A 194 -23.93 -25.63 5.52
N ILE A 195 -24.24 -25.18 6.75
CA ILE A 195 -24.44 -23.76 7.06
C ILE A 195 -23.15 -22.97 6.76
N ARG A 196 -21.99 -23.51 7.17
CA ARG A 196 -20.68 -22.91 6.89
C ARG A 196 -20.47 -22.73 5.38
N SER A 197 -20.73 -23.75 4.57
CA SER A 197 -20.58 -23.68 3.11
C SER A 197 -21.47 -22.60 2.49
N ILE A 198 -22.73 -22.50 2.90
CA ILE A 198 -23.66 -21.48 2.39
C ILE A 198 -23.16 -20.07 2.76
N VAL A 199 -22.75 -19.86 4.02
CA VAL A 199 -22.24 -18.57 4.49
C VAL A 199 -20.95 -18.20 3.74
N PHE A 200 -19.94 -19.07 3.72
CA PHE A 200 -18.67 -18.78 3.05
C PHE A 200 -18.86 -18.56 1.55
N GLY A 201 -19.68 -19.38 0.88
CA GLY A 201 -19.98 -19.22 -0.52
C GLY A 201 -20.63 -17.88 -0.85
N SER A 202 -21.57 -17.42 -0.01
CA SER A 202 -22.20 -16.10 -0.14
C SER A 202 -21.17 -14.97 -0.05
N PHE A 203 -20.24 -15.05 0.92
CA PHE A 203 -19.19 -14.05 1.07
C PHE A 203 -18.15 -14.10 -0.06
N PHE A 204 -17.84 -15.26 -0.62
CA PHE A 204 -16.99 -15.34 -1.81
C PHE A 204 -17.62 -14.68 -3.04
N VAL A 205 -18.94 -14.80 -3.22
CA VAL A 205 -19.66 -14.05 -4.26
C VAL A 205 -19.51 -12.54 -4.03
N LEU A 206 -19.71 -12.07 -2.79
CA LEU A 206 -19.56 -10.65 -2.46
C LEU A 206 -18.13 -10.14 -2.64
N ILE A 207 -17.11 -10.95 -2.30
CA ILE A 207 -15.71 -10.63 -2.55
C ILE A 207 -15.45 -10.56 -4.07
N GLY A 208 -15.99 -11.51 -4.84
CA GLY A 208 -15.92 -11.52 -6.30
C GLY A 208 -16.50 -10.24 -6.92
N ILE A 209 -17.71 -9.84 -6.50
CA ILE A 209 -18.33 -8.56 -6.90
C ILE A 209 -17.46 -7.37 -6.49
N GLY A 210 -16.87 -7.43 -5.29
CA GLY A 210 -15.87 -6.46 -4.83
C GLY A 210 -14.72 -6.30 -5.81
N PHE A 211 -14.16 -7.39 -6.34
CA PHE A 211 -13.11 -7.33 -7.36
C PHE A 211 -13.60 -6.83 -8.72
N LEU A 212 -14.80 -7.23 -9.16
CA LEU A 212 -15.41 -6.73 -10.40
C LEU A 212 -15.62 -5.21 -10.39
N SER A 213 -15.81 -4.61 -9.21
CA SER A 213 -15.99 -3.17 -9.07
C SER A 213 -14.71 -2.34 -9.31
N TYR A 214 -13.52 -2.95 -9.40
CA TYR A 214 -12.28 -2.27 -9.85
C TYR A 214 -12.23 -2.03 -11.37
N LYS A 215 -13.38 -1.94 -12.02
CA LYS A 215 -13.55 -1.94 -13.48
C LYS A 215 -12.60 -0.94 -14.16
N ASN A 216 -11.79 -1.44 -15.10
CA ASN A 216 -10.84 -0.68 -15.93
C ASN A 216 -9.73 0.07 -15.17
N VAL A 217 -9.60 -0.09 -13.85
CA VAL A 217 -8.47 0.45 -13.09
C VAL A 217 -7.20 -0.36 -13.37
N TRP A 218 -7.34 -1.67 -13.61
CA TRP A 218 -6.19 -2.56 -13.76
C TRP A 218 -6.40 -3.70 -14.76
N SER A 219 -6.19 -3.43 -16.05
CA SER A 219 -6.34 -4.42 -17.14
C SER A 219 -7.64 -5.25 -16.97
N ASN A 220 -7.68 -6.46 -17.54
CA ASN A 220 -8.76 -7.42 -17.30
C ASN A 220 -8.49 -8.32 -16.08
N TYR A 221 -7.37 -8.13 -15.36
CA TYR A 221 -6.97 -9.05 -14.29
C TYR A 221 -7.93 -9.04 -13.10
N THR A 222 -8.31 -7.85 -12.60
CA THR A 222 -9.28 -7.76 -11.48
C THR A 222 -10.64 -8.33 -11.84
N GLN A 223 -11.01 -8.28 -13.13
CA GLN A 223 -12.22 -8.92 -13.63
C GLN A 223 -12.11 -10.44 -13.56
N ILE A 224 -10.96 -11.02 -13.92
CA ILE A 224 -10.69 -12.46 -13.79
C ILE A 224 -10.83 -12.91 -12.33
N ILE A 225 -10.21 -12.18 -11.37
CA ILE A 225 -10.36 -12.48 -9.94
C ILE A 225 -11.85 -12.46 -9.54
N GLY A 226 -12.57 -11.45 -10.00
CA GLY A 226 -13.98 -11.26 -9.69
C GLY A 226 -14.87 -12.40 -10.20
N VAL A 227 -14.71 -12.78 -11.47
CA VAL A 227 -15.44 -13.91 -12.07
C VAL A 227 -15.12 -15.22 -11.36
N LEU A 228 -13.84 -15.50 -11.08
CA LEU A 228 -13.43 -16.69 -10.34
C LEU A 228 -14.03 -16.72 -8.93
N GLY A 229 -14.11 -15.57 -8.24
CA GLY A 229 -14.72 -15.46 -6.92
C GLY A 229 -16.23 -15.73 -6.91
N VAL A 230 -16.95 -15.17 -7.88
CA VAL A 230 -18.40 -15.42 -8.05
C VAL A 230 -18.64 -16.90 -8.37
N LEU A 231 -17.91 -17.45 -9.34
CA LEU A 231 -18.03 -18.85 -9.72
C LEU A 231 -17.75 -19.78 -8.53
N SER A 232 -16.65 -19.57 -7.82
CA SER A 232 -16.29 -20.37 -6.64
C SER A 232 -17.35 -20.26 -5.55
N GLY A 233 -17.85 -19.05 -5.28
CA GLY A 233 -18.88 -18.83 -4.27
C GLY A 233 -20.19 -19.55 -4.58
N VAL A 234 -20.67 -19.46 -5.83
CA VAL A 234 -21.89 -20.17 -6.27
C VAL A 234 -21.73 -21.69 -6.16
N LEU A 235 -20.58 -22.22 -6.59
CA LEU A 235 -20.32 -23.66 -6.52
C LEU A 235 -20.25 -24.16 -5.06
N ILE A 236 -19.59 -23.42 -4.17
CA ILE A 236 -19.52 -23.75 -2.73
C ILE A 236 -20.91 -23.70 -2.08
N MET A 237 -21.74 -22.71 -2.40
CA MET A 237 -23.13 -22.64 -1.89
C MET A 237 -23.98 -23.81 -2.37
N SER A 238 -23.76 -24.30 -3.58
CA SER A 238 -24.58 -25.36 -4.17
C SER A 238 -24.39 -26.73 -3.52
N VAL A 239 -23.32 -26.94 -2.73
CA VAL A 239 -22.90 -28.20 -2.06
C VAL A 239 -22.62 -29.38 -3.03
N ILE A 240 -23.30 -29.44 -4.18
CA ILE A 240 -23.24 -30.46 -5.23
C ILE A 240 -21.90 -30.42 -5.99
N GLY A 241 -21.22 -29.26 -5.98
CA GLY A 241 -19.97 -29.04 -6.71
C GLY A 241 -18.69 -29.53 -6.05
N ALA A 242 -18.72 -30.38 -5.01
CA ALA A 242 -17.54 -30.67 -4.16
C ALA A 242 -16.25 -31.02 -4.94
N TYR A 243 -16.35 -31.83 -6.01
CA TYR A 243 -15.20 -32.13 -6.87
C TYR A 243 -14.81 -30.97 -7.81
N PHE A 244 -15.80 -30.27 -8.36
CA PHE A 244 -15.60 -29.19 -9.33
C PHE A 244 -15.24 -27.84 -8.69
N VAL A 245 -15.52 -27.64 -7.40
CA VAL A 245 -15.21 -26.44 -6.62
C VAL A 245 -13.71 -26.22 -6.50
N SER A 246 -12.94 -27.30 -6.35
CA SER A 246 -11.52 -27.25 -6.01
C SER A 246 -10.70 -26.41 -7.01
N VAL A 247 -10.94 -26.58 -8.30
CA VAL A 247 -10.22 -25.88 -9.38
C VAL A 247 -10.49 -24.36 -9.40
N PRO A 248 -11.74 -23.88 -9.58
CA PRO A 248 -12.02 -22.45 -9.59
C PRO A 248 -11.67 -21.78 -8.25
N PHE A 249 -11.85 -22.48 -7.13
CA PHE A 249 -11.48 -21.95 -5.81
C PHE A 249 -9.97 -21.76 -5.67
N THR A 250 -9.17 -22.74 -6.12
CA THR A 250 -7.70 -22.63 -6.11
C THR A 250 -7.22 -21.52 -7.03
N LEU A 251 -7.79 -21.41 -8.24
CA LEU A 251 -7.46 -20.32 -9.17
C LEU A 251 -7.84 -18.95 -8.60
N PHE A 252 -8.98 -18.85 -7.91
CA PHE A 252 -9.39 -17.63 -7.23
C PHE A 252 -8.37 -17.22 -6.16
N LYS A 253 -7.94 -18.14 -5.30
CA LYS A 253 -6.91 -17.91 -4.28
C LYS A 253 -5.57 -17.50 -4.87
N LEU A 254 -5.11 -18.20 -5.92
CA LEU A 254 -3.89 -17.85 -6.64
C LEU A 254 -3.96 -16.44 -7.25
N SER A 255 -5.12 -16.08 -7.79
CA SER A 255 -5.33 -14.74 -8.36
C SER A 255 -5.33 -13.65 -7.29
N GLN A 256 -5.84 -13.93 -6.08
CA GLN A 256 -5.72 -13.00 -4.95
C GLN A 256 -4.27 -12.85 -4.47
N LEU A 257 -3.49 -13.93 -4.46
CA LEU A 257 -2.05 -13.88 -4.15
C LEU A 257 -1.29 -13.05 -5.18
N GLY A 258 -1.59 -13.23 -6.47
CA GLY A 258 -1.01 -12.41 -7.54
C GLY A 258 -1.36 -10.92 -7.40
N PHE A 259 -2.61 -10.61 -7.02
CA PHE A 259 -3.02 -9.24 -6.69
C PHE A 259 -2.24 -8.65 -5.51
N LEU A 260 -2.05 -9.42 -4.44
CA LEU A 260 -1.29 -9.00 -3.26
C LEU A 260 0.18 -8.75 -3.60
N PHE A 261 0.82 -9.68 -4.31
CA PHE A 261 2.21 -9.55 -4.78
C PHE A 261 2.38 -8.33 -5.69
N TRP A 262 1.48 -8.15 -6.66
CA TRP A 262 1.49 -6.96 -7.51
C TRP A 262 1.40 -5.68 -6.68
N GLY A 263 0.50 -5.63 -5.70
CA GLY A 263 0.36 -4.49 -4.80
C GLY A 263 1.66 -4.15 -4.06
N ILE A 264 2.33 -5.18 -3.51
CA ILE A 264 3.62 -5.03 -2.83
C ILE A 264 4.67 -4.42 -3.76
N THR A 265 4.87 -4.99 -4.95
CA THR A 265 5.86 -4.47 -5.91
C THR A 265 5.55 -3.05 -6.37
N LYS A 266 4.26 -2.69 -6.47
CA LYS A 266 3.85 -1.34 -6.83
C LYS A 266 4.18 -0.33 -5.72
N ILE A 267 3.97 -0.70 -4.46
CA ILE A 267 4.30 0.13 -3.29
C ILE A 267 5.81 0.34 -3.20
N GLU A 268 6.60 -0.73 -3.36
CA GLU A 268 8.06 -0.66 -3.30
C GLU A 268 8.65 0.26 -4.36
N ARG A 269 8.13 0.18 -5.60
CA ARG A 269 8.53 1.08 -6.69
C ARG A 269 8.29 2.54 -6.33
N THR A 270 7.20 2.87 -5.63
CA THR A 270 6.90 4.27 -5.24
C THR A 270 7.69 4.77 -4.03
N SER A 271 8.26 3.86 -3.22
CA SER A 271 9.12 4.21 -2.08
C SER A 271 10.62 4.27 -2.44
N SER A 272 10.99 3.87 -3.66
CA SER A 272 12.37 3.98 -4.15
C SER A 272 12.72 5.45 -4.44
N PRO A 273 13.92 5.93 -4.03
CA PRO A 273 14.38 7.31 -4.29
C PRO A 273 14.36 7.70 -5.78
N ASP A 274 14.47 6.72 -6.69
CA ASP A 274 14.56 6.95 -8.14
C ASP A 274 13.19 6.92 -8.87
N SER A 275 12.07 6.89 -8.14
CA SER A 275 10.77 6.68 -8.75
C SER A 275 10.17 7.94 -9.39
N THR A 276 10.24 8.01 -10.72
CA THR A 276 9.59 9.04 -11.57
C THR A 276 8.05 8.97 -11.61
N PHE A 277 7.42 8.27 -10.66
CA PHE A 277 5.97 7.96 -10.71
C PHE A 277 5.07 9.01 -10.06
N SER A 278 5.61 10.12 -9.52
CA SER A 278 4.81 11.18 -8.89
C SER A 278 3.88 11.95 -9.86
N SER A 279 3.93 11.67 -11.17
CA SER A 279 3.15 12.38 -12.20
C SER A 279 1.88 11.65 -12.70
N GLN A 280 1.61 10.40 -12.30
CA GLN A 280 0.47 9.62 -12.84
C GLN A 280 -0.68 9.36 -11.85
N VAL A 281 -0.62 9.88 -10.63
CA VAL A 281 -1.70 9.72 -9.63
C VAL A 281 -2.64 10.95 -9.58
N THR A 282 -2.32 11.99 -10.35
CA THR A 282 -3.11 13.24 -10.45
C THR A 282 -3.78 13.46 -11.80
N ALA A 283 -3.88 12.43 -12.66
CA ALA A 283 -4.62 12.49 -13.92
C ALA A 283 -5.89 11.65 -13.87
#